data_AF-A0A6C0FD81-F1
#
_entry.id   AF-A0A6C0FD81-F1
#
_cell.length_a   1.000
_cell.length_b   1.000
_cell.length_c   1.000
_cell.angle_alpha   90.00
_cell.angle_beta   90.00
_cell.angle_gamma   90.00
#
_symmetry.space_group_name_H-M   'P 1'
#
loop_
_entity.id
_entity.type
_entity.pdbx_description
1 polymer ?
#
loop_
_entity_poly.entity_id
_entity_poly.type
_entity_poly.pdbx_seq_one_letter_code
_entity_poly.pdbx_strand_id
1 'polypeptide(L)'
;MVDETIKTELETIKTENIELKVENAQLKMKITMLEQMIQLLNNHNSKTDENLKLSIQAPNMSKTSNSGVKQVVLTKKFDETLDANIQDMNEKEITSILEVEPSWTKNSVPVTLLEIFDKALRGPHNEGSHLVQMTTKTHAKYLDNNGEVRTENINFICDIICQKLYGKCSNINIELSKILTENDVIISDIELNKSENRYKNVMALRELKYKRPLIKEITSMFQ
;
A
#
# COMPACT_ATOMS: atom_id res chain seq x y z
N MET A 1 44.68 -6.15 50.37
CA MET A 1 43.97 -7.20 49.62
C MET A 1 42.46 -7.14 49.78
N VAL A 2 41.88 -6.86 50.96
CA VAL A 2 40.42 -6.79 51.16
C VAL A 2 39.75 -5.60 50.42
N ASP A 3 40.42 -4.44 50.31
CA ASP A 3 39.85 -3.24 49.67
C ASP A 3 39.63 -3.36 48.15
N GLU A 4 40.44 -4.16 47.46
CA GLU A 4 40.42 -4.25 45.99
C GLU A 4 39.29 -5.19 45.51
N THR A 5 39.01 -6.24 46.27
CA THR A 5 37.85 -7.12 46.07
C THR A 5 36.54 -6.36 46.29
N ILE A 6 36.44 -5.60 47.40
CA ILE A 6 35.24 -4.78 47.69
C ILE A 6 35.01 -3.73 46.60
N LYS A 7 36.08 -3.08 46.12
CA LYS A 7 35.98 -2.10 45.03
C LYS A 7 35.46 -2.73 43.73
N THR A 8 35.92 -3.94 43.41
CA THR A 8 35.49 -4.67 42.21
C THR A 8 34.03 -5.09 42.31
N GLU A 9 33.61 -5.65 43.45
CA GLU A 9 32.21 -6.00 43.70
C GLU A 9 31.28 -4.78 43.63
N LEU A 10 31.73 -3.63 44.13
CA LEU A 10 30.97 -2.38 44.08
C LEU A 10 30.78 -1.86 42.63
N GLU A 11 31.78 -2.06 41.76
CA GLU A 11 31.67 -1.70 40.33
C GLU A 11 30.77 -2.66 39.57
N THR A 12 30.80 -3.96 39.88
CA THR A 12 29.87 -4.95 39.32
C THR A 12 28.42 -4.61 39.69
N ILE A 13 28.14 -4.35 40.97
CA ILE A 13 26.80 -3.97 41.45
C ILE A 13 26.31 -2.67 40.78
N LYS A 14 27.20 -1.69 40.58
CA LYS A 14 26.82 -0.45 39.87
C LYS A 14 26.46 -0.70 38.41
N THR A 15 27.20 -1.58 37.74
CA THR A 15 26.95 -1.93 36.34
C THR A 15 25.62 -2.67 36.20
N GLU A 16 25.37 -3.69 37.04
CA GLU A 16 24.08 -4.41 37.09
C GLU A 16 22.90 -3.46 37.39
N ASN A 17 23.08 -2.50 38.30
CA ASN A 17 22.04 -1.51 38.62
C ASN A 17 21.70 -0.62 37.41
N ILE A 18 22.69 -0.26 36.60
CA ILE A 18 22.49 0.52 35.37
C ILE A 18 21.74 -0.32 34.34
N GLU A 19 22.15 -1.57 34.12
CA GLU A 19 21.49 -2.49 33.20
C GLU A 19 20.02 -2.72 33.58
N LEU A 20 19.74 -2.99 34.86
CA LEU A 20 18.38 -3.15 35.38
C LEU A 20 17.54 -1.88 35.20
N LYS A 21 18.13 -0.69 35.36
CA LYS A 21 17.42 0.59 35.11
C LYS A 21 17.07 0.78 33.64
N VAL A 22 17.97 0.40 32.73
CA VAL A 22 17.73 0.47 31.29
C VAL A 22 16.64 -0.53 30.89
N GLU A 23 16.71 -1.77 31.37
CA GLU A 23 15.70 -2.79 31.08
C GLU A 23 14.32 -2.37 31.63
N ASN A 24 14.26 -1.83 32.84
CA ASN A 24 13.01 -1.33 33.43
C ASN A 24 12.43 -0.15 32.64
N ALA A 25 13.27 0.75 32.11
CA ALA A 25 12.82 1.81 31.22
C ALA A 25 12.25 1.27 29.89
N GLN A 26 12.89 0.26 29.30
CA GLN A 26 12.41 -0.39 28.08
C GLN A 26 11.08 -1.12 28.31
N LEU A 27 10.95 -1.84 29.43
CA LEU A 27 9.71 -2.53 29.81
C LEU A 27 8.56 -1.54 30.04
N LYS A 28 8.80 -0.42 30.73
CA LYS A 28 7.80 0.65 30.89
C LYS A 28 7.34 1.24 29.57
N MET A 29 8.27 1.44 28.62
CA MET A 29 7.93 1.93 27.29
C MET A 29 7.06 0.91 26.53
N LYS A 30 7.40 -0.38 26.62
CA LYS A 30 6.63 -1.46 25.99
C LYS A 30 5.23 -1.59 26.59
N ILE A 31 5.09 -1.46 27.91
CA ILE A 31 3.79 -1.44 28.60
C ILE A 31 2.94 -0.28 28.09
N THR A 32 3.50 0.94 28.09
CA THR A 32 2.78 2.14 27.62
C THR A 32 2.29 1.98 26.17
N MET A 33 3.14 1.44 25.29
CA MET A 33 2.78 1.18 23.90
C MET A 33 1.66 0.15 23.76
N LEU A 34 1.71 -0.94 24.53
CA LEU A 34 0.66 -1.97 24.53
C LEU A 34 -0.66 -1.44 25.09
N GLU A 35 -0.64 -0.62 26.14
CA GLU A 35 -1.83 0.04 26.69
C GLU A 35 -2.50 0.96 25.66
N GLN A 36 -1.72 1.75 24.92
CA GLN A 36 -2.22 2.58 23.82
C GLN A 36 -2.84 1.74 22.70
N MET A 37 -2.22 0.60 22.35
CA MET A 37 -2.74 -0.31 21.34
C MET A 37 -4.06 -0.96 21.77
N ILE A 38 -4.18 -1.36 23.04
CA ILE A 38 -5.44 -1.86 23.62
C ILE A 38 -6.52 -0.79 23.58
N GLN A 39 -6.22 0.47 23.96
CA GLN A 39 -7.18 1.57 23.86
C GLN A 39 -7.66 1.80 22.43
N LEU A 40 -6.76 1.74 21.45
CA LEU A 40 -7.10 1.90 20.03
C LEU A 40 -8.01 0.76 19.55
N LEU A 41 -7.70 -0.49 19.90
CA LEU A 41 -8.53 -1.65 19.57
C LEU A 41 -9.92 -1.58 20.24
N ASN A 42 -9.99 -1.19 21.51
CA ASN A 42 -11.26 -1.01 22.22
C ASN A 42 -12.12 0.09 21.57
N ASN A 43 -11.51 1.20 21.14
CA ASN A 43 -12.21 2.25 20.40
C ASN A 43 -12.72 1.76 19.04
N HIS A 44 -11.98 0.88 18.35
CA HIS A 44 -12.42 0.26 17.11
C HIS A 44 -13.58 -0.72 17.33
N ASN A 45 -13.54 -1.55 18.38
CA ASN A 45 -14.62 -2.47 18.72
C ASN A 45 -15.90 -1.70 19.10
N SER A 46 -15.80 -0.68 19.94
CA SER A 46 -16.95 0.15 20.34
C SER A 46 -17.65 0.80 19.14
N LYS A 47 -16.88 1.34 18.18
CA LYS A 47 -17.45 1.89 16.93
C LYS A 47 -18.07 0.82 16.05
N THR A 48 -17.52 -0.39 16.04
CA THR A 48 -18.05 -1.51 15.25
C THR A 48 -19.39 -1.98 15.82
N ASP A 49 -19.51 -2.07 17.15
CA ASP A 49 -20.75 -2.43 17.84
C ASP A 49 -21.86 -1.37 17.66
N GLU A 50 -21.52 -0.08 17.72
CA GLU A 50 -22.48 1.00 17.43
C GLU A 50 -22.99 0.93 15.99
N ASN A 51 -22.09 0.70 15.02
CA ASN A 51 -22.47 0.54 13.61
C ASN A 51 -23.33 -0.71 13.38
N LEU A 52 -23.06 -1.82 14.09
CA LEU A 52 -23.89 -3.02 14.02
C LEU A 52 -25.29 -2.77 14.59
N LYS A 53 -25.39 -2.08 15.74
CA LYS A 53 -26.68 -1.72 16.35
C LYS A 53 -27.53 -0.85 15.44
N LEU A 54 -26.92 0.14 14.78
CA LEU A 54 -27.59 0.98 13.78
C LEU A 54 -28.08 0.17 12.56
N SER A 55 -27.34 -0.87 12.18
CA SER A 55 -27.69 -1.76 11.06
C SER A 55 -28.85 -2.72 11.39
N ILE A 56 -29.02 -3.07 12.68
CA ILE A 56 -30.08 -3.97 13.16
C ILE A 56 -31.38 -3.20 13.51
N GLN A 57 -31.29 -1.93 13.89
CA GLN A 57 -32.46 -1.09 14.21
C GLN A 57 -33.07 -0.37 13.01
N ALA A 58 -32.47 -0.46 11.82
CA ALA A 58 -33.11 0.05 10.60
C ALA A 58 -34.31 -0.84 10.24
N PRO A 59 -35.55 -0.32 10.23
CA PRO A 59 -36.69 -1.12 9.81
C PRO A 59 -36.52 -1.48 8.34
N ASN A 60 -36.78 -2.75 8.00
CA ASN A 60 -36.87 -3.26 6.64
C ASN A 60 -37.86 -2.45 5.81
N MET A 61 -37.41 -1.33 5.25
CA MET A 61 -38.07 -0.63 4.17
C MET A 61 -37.61 -1.32 2.88
N SER A 62 -38.27 -2.42 2.56
CA SER A 62 -38.42 -2.90 1.20
C SER A 62 -39.08 -1.79 0.37
N LYS A 63 -38.26 -0.90 -0.18
CA LYS A 63 -38.66 0.03 -1.24
C LYS A 63 -37.80 -0.24 -2.45
N THR A 64 -38.37 -1.05 -3.35
CA THR A 64 -38.17 -0.97 -4.80
C THR A 64 -38.08 0.50 -5.20
N SER A 65 -36.85 0.97 -5.37
CA SER A 65 -36.56 2.22 -6.04
C SER A 65 -35.96 1.85 -7.39
N ASN A 66 -36.79 1.97 -8.43
CA ASN A 66 -36.32 2.14 -9.79
C ASN A 66 -35.51 3.45 -9.83
N SER A 67 -34.25 3.39 -9.41
CA SER A 67 -33.24 4.35 -9.84
C SER A 67 -32.39 3.61 -10.85
N GLY A 68 -32.34 4.14 -12.08
CA GLY A 68 -31.50 3.63 -13.15
C GLY A 68 -30.02 3.90 -12.87
N VAL A 69 -29.51 3.37 -11.76
CA VAL A 69 -28.07 3.11 -11.63
C VAL A 69 -27.80 2.03 -12.67
N LYS A 70 -27.18 2.40 -13.79
CA LYS A 70 -26.67 1.43 -14.76
C LYS A 70 -25.85 0.42 -13.95
N GLN A 71 -26.36 -0.80 -13.82
CA GLN A 71 -25.62 -1.87 -13.19
C GLN A 71 -24.37 -2.06 -14.05
N VAL A 72 -23.22 -1.65 -13.53
CA VAL A 72 -21.93 -1.85 -14.20
C VAL A 72 -21.74 -3.36 -14.31
N VAL A 73 -21.79 -3.88 -15.52
CA VAL A 73 -21.59 -5.30 -15.77
C VAL A 73 -20.09 -5.52 -15.92
N LEU A 74 -19.50 -6.30 -15.01
CA LEU A 74 -18.13 -6.78 -15.12
C LEU A 74 -18.08 -7.76 -16.30
N THR A 75 -17.47 -7.33 -17.41
CA THR A 75 -17.43 -8.10 -18.67
C THR A 75 -16.05 -8.68 -18.96
N LYS A 76 -15.03 -8.29 -18.19
CA LYS A 76 -13.63 -8.62 -18.42
C LYS A 76 -13.04 -9.28 -17.19
N LYS A 77 -12.30 -10.37 -17.41
CA LYS A 77 -11.59 -11.08 -16.34
C LYS A 77 -10.48 -10.17 -15.80
N PHE A 78 -10.51 -9.94 -14.49
CA PHE A 78 -9.68 -8.96 -13.82
C PHE A 78 -8.20 -9.19 -14.03
N ASP A 79 -7.72 -10.38 -13.68
CA ASP A 79 -6.31 -10.72 -13.66
C ASP A 79 -5.71 -10.72 -15.07
N GLU A 80 -6.36 -11.41 -16.02
CA GLU A 80 -5.96 -11.44 -17.44
C GLU A 80 -5.96 -10.04 -18.09
N THR A 81 -6.99 -9.24 -17.83
CA THR A 81 -7.10 -7.90 -18.47
C THR A 81 -6.15 -6.90 -17.84
N LEU A 82 -5.95 -6.96 -16.52
CA LEU A 82 -4.97 -6.15 -15.82
C LEU A 82 -3.56 -6.45 -16.32
N ASP A 83 -3.21 -7.72 -16.52
CA ASP A 83 -1.92 -8.09 -17.11
C ASP A 83 -1.77 -7.56 -18.53
N ALA A 84 -2.77 -7.74 -19.38
CA ALA A 84 -2.74 -7.22 -20.75
C ALA A 84 -2.52 -5.69 -20.76
N ASN A 85 -3.28 -4.95 -19.94
CA ASN A 85 -3.14 -3.51 -19.83
C ASN A 85 -1.74 -3.08 -19.37
N ILE A 86 -1.14 -3.80 -18.40
CA ILE A 86 0.20 -3.51 -17.88
C ILE A 86 1.29 -3.84 -18.92
N GLN A 87 1.13 -4.90 -19.71
CA GLN A 87 2.08 -5.25 -20.77
C GLN A 87 2.04 -4.25 -21.93
N ASP A 88 0.85 -3.74 -22.26
CA ASP A 88 0.65 -2.77 -23.35
C ASP A 88 1.14 -1.35 -23.00
N MET A 89 1.48 -1.09 -21.73
CA MET A 89 2.03 0.20 -21.33
C MET A 89 3.41 0.45 -21.98
N ASN A 90 3.54 1.63 -22.59
CA ASN A 90 4.80 2.07 -23.17
C ASN A 90 5.87 2.25 -22.07
N GLU A 91 6.97 1.51 -22.20
CA GLU A 91 8.06 1.53 -21.22
C GLU A 91 8.69 2.91 -21.08
N LYS A 92 8.80 3.69 -22.17
CA LYS A 92 9.32 5.06 -22.10
C LYS A 92 8.45 5.99 -21.26
N GLU A 93 7.13 5.80 -21.33
CA GLU A 93 6.19 6.57 -20.51
C GLU A 93 6.31 6.18 -19.04
N ILE A 94 6.38 4.88 -18.74
CA ILE A 94 6.61 4.39 -17.37
C ILE A 94 7.93 4.93 -16.84
N THR A 95 9.02 4.86 -17.61
CA THR A 95 10.31 5.42 -17.22
C THR A 95 10.19 6.91 -16.90
N SER A 96 9.56 7.69 -17.77
CA SER A 96 9.36 9.13 -17.53
C SER A 96 8.60 9.40 -16.24
N ILE A 97 7.57 8.60 -15.92
CA ILE A 97 6.80 8.72 -14.68
C ILE A 97 7.66 8.39 -13.46
N LEU A 98 8.44 7.30 -13.53
CA LEU A 98 9.27 6.83 -12.43
C LEU A 98 10.44 7.78 -12.11
N GLU A 99 10.92 8.54 -13.09
CA GLU A 99 12.00 9.54 -12.90
C GLU A 99 11.55 10.82 -12.20
N VAL A 100 10.24 11.08 -12.12
CA VAL A 100 9.70 12.26 -11.43
C VAL A 100 9.94 12.13 -9.94
N GLU A 101 10.36 13.25 -9.33
CA GLU A 101 10.58 13.31 -7.88
C GLU A 101 9.28 12.97 -7.14
N PRO A 102 9.31 11.96 -6.27
CA PRO A 102 8.11 11.51 -5.60
C PRO A 102 7.72 12.44 -4.45
N SER A 103 6.66 13.22 -4.64
CA SER A 103 6.08 14.06 -3.59
C SER A 103 5.15 13.27 -2.65
N TRP A 104 5.69 12.28 -1.93
CA TRP A 104 4.92 11.54 -0.93
C TRP A 104 4.66 12.43 0.29
N THR A 105 3.42 12.89 0.45
CA THR A 105 2.99 13.46 1.73
C THR A 105 2.23 12.42 2.52
N LYS A 106 2.04 12.66 3.83
CA LYS A 106 1.27 11.76 4.72
C LYS A 106 -0.12 11.39 4.16
N ASN A 107 -0.68 12.21 3.27
CA ASN A 107 -2.04 12.08 2.76
C ASN A 107 -2.15 12.04 1.23
N SER A 108 -1.04 12.05 0.47
CA SER A 108 -1.10 12.11 -0.99
C SER A 108 -0.10 11.18 -1.65
N VAL A 109 -0.54 10.59 -2.76
CA VAL A 109 0.28 9.83 -3.70
C VAL A 109 0.79 10.79 -4.78
N PRO A 110 2.00 10.61 -5.32
CA PRO A 110 2.43 11.33 -6.52
C PRO A 110 1.42 11.13 -7.66
N VAL A 111 0.92 12.22 -8.25
CA VAL A 111 -0.09 12.18 -9.32
C VAL A 111 0.39 11.34 -10.50
N THR A 112 1.68 11.42 -10.82
CA THR A 112 2.29 10.66 -11.91
C THR A 112 2.21 9.14 -11.69
N LEU A 113 2.30 8.68 -10.43
CA LEU A 113 2.15 7.25 -10.13
C LEU A 113 0.68 6.80 -10.29
N LEU A 114 -0.28 7.68 -10.00
CA LEU A 114 -1.71 7.39 -10.20
C LEU A 114 -2.06 7.21 -11.70
N GLU A 115 -1.32 7.83 -12.62
CA GLU A 115 -1.50 7.62 -14.06
C GLU A 115 -1.20 6.17 -14.46
N ILE A 116 -0.22 5.52 -13.81
CA ILE A 116 0.07 4.09 -14.04
C ILE A 116 -1.09 3.22 -13.55
N PHE A 117 -1.66 3.54 -12.39
CA PHE A 117 -2.84 2.82 -11.88
C PHE A 117 -4.06 2.98 -12.79
N ASP A 118 -4.30 4.20 -13.28
CA ASP A 118 -5.43 4.46 -14.17
C ASP A 118 -5.29 3.69 -15.48
N LYS A 119 -4.10 3.73 -16.12
CA LYS A 119 -3.81 2.92 -17.31
C LYS A 119 -3.94 1.43 -17.06
N ALA A 120 -3.52 0.93 -15.88
CA ALA A 120 -3.64 -0.48 -15.54
C ALA A 120 -5.10 -0.92 -15.44
N LEU A 121 -5.93 -0.08 -14.84
CA LEU A 121 -7.33 -0.38 -14.56
C LEU A 121 -8.25 -0.14 -15.77
N ARG A 122 -7.92 0.82 -16.65
CA ARG A 122 -8.79 1.24 -17.75
C ARG A 122 -8.27 0.85 -19.14
N GLY A 123 -6.97 0.59 -19.29
CA GLY A 123 -6.36 0.24 -20.58
C GLY A 123 -6.15 1.43 -21.52
N PRO A 124 -5.67 1.18 -22.76
CA PRO A 124 -5.33 2.21 -23.75
C PRO A 124 -6.54 2.92 -24.40
N HIS A 125 -7.74 2.34 -24.26
CA HIS A 125 -8.98 2.91 -24.77
C HIS A 125 -9.94 3.07 -23.59
N ASN A 126 -10.43 4.29 -23.36
CA ASN A 126 -11.41 4.65 -22.33
C ASN A 126 -12.79 3.96 -22.49
N GLU A 127 -12.87 2.84 -23.20
CA GLU A 127 -14.08 2.07 -23.45
C GLU A 127 -14.50 1.29 -22.18
N GLY A 128 -14.90 2.00 -21.13
CA GLY A 128 -15.85 1.56 -20.10
C GLY A 128 -15.63 0.20 -19.41
N SER A 129 -14.45 -0.42 -19.54
CA SER A 129 -14.18 -1.74 -18.97
C SER A 129 -13.76 -1.56 -17.51
N HIS A 130 -14.75 -1.52 -16.63
CA HIS A 130 -14.52 -1.51 -15.20
C HIS A 130 -14.07 -2.90 -14.77
N LEU A 131 -12.79 -3.03 -14.42
CA LEU A 131 -12.23 -4.29 -13.94
C LEU A 131 -12.65 -4.59 -12.50
N VAL A 132 -12.92 -3.54 -11.73
CA VAL A 132 -13.26 -3.60 -10.31
C VAL A 132 -14.44 -2.67 -10.03
N GLN A 133 -15.44 -3.17 -9.30
CA GLN A 133 -16.63 -2.42 -8.89
C GLN A 133 -16.75 -2.39 -7.37
N MET A 134 -16.88 -1.21 -6.78
CA MET A 134 -17.15 -1.04 -5.36
C MET A 134 -18.51 -1.60 -4.97
N THR A 135 -18.55 -2.36 -3.88
CA THR A 135 -19.81 -2.84 -3.29
C THR A 135 -20.12 -2.13 -1.99
N THR A 136 -19.08 -1.93 -1.18
CA THR A 136 -19.12 -1.25 0.11
C THR A 136 -17.82 -0.45 0.26
N LYS A 137 -17.68 0.31 1.36
CA LYS A 137 -16.45 1.05 1.64
C LYS A 137 -15.20 0.17 1.85
N THR A 138 -15.36 -1.15 2.00
CA THR A 138 -14.28 -2.09 2.32
C THR A 138 -14.17 -3.26 1.36
N HIS A 139 -15.14 -3.45 0.46
CA HIS A 139 -15.18 -4.58 -0.47
C HIS A 139 -15.48 -4.13 -1.89
N ALA A 140 -14.86 -4.81 -2.85
CA ALA A 140 -15.13 -4.63 -4.27
C ALA A 140 -15.29 -5.98 -4.98
N LYS A 141 -16.00 -5.95 -6.11
CA LYS A 141 -16.26 -7.07 -7.00
C LYS A 141 -15.37 -7.02 -8.22
N TYR A 142 -14.97 -8.18 -8.69
CA TYR A 142 -14.27 -8.36 -9.95
C TYR A 142 -14.64 -9.71 -10.57
N LEU A 143 -14.45 -9.86 -11.87
CA LEU A 143 -14.65 -11.12 -12.56
C LEU A 143 -13.35 -11.92 -12.52
N ASP A 144 -13.35 -13.12 -11.93
CA ASP A 144 -12.15 -13.96 -11.87
C ASP A 144 -11.87 -14.67 -13.21
N ASN A 145 -10.77 -15.43 -13.26
CA ASN A 145 -10.34 -16.14 -14.48
C ASN A 145 -11.29 -17.28 -14.89
N ASN A 146 -12.16 -17.73 -13.98
CA ASN A 146 -13.20 -18.72 -14.27
C ASN A 146 -14.50 -18.07 -14.77
N GLY A 147 -14.58 -16.75 -14.82
CA GLY A 147 -15.78 -16.01 -15.18
C GLY A 147 -16.78 -15.89 -14.02
N GLU A 148 -16.35 -16.13 -12.77
CA GLU A 148 -17.18 -15.94 -11.59
C GLU A 148 -16.97 -14.55 -10.99
N VAL A 149 -18.06 -13.93 -10.52
CA VAL A 149 -17.96 -12.64 -9.82
C VAL A 149 -17.54 -12.89 -8.37
N ARG A 150 -16.31 -12.50 -8.03
CA ARG A 150 -15.76 -12.56 -6.67
C ARG A 150 -16.00 -11.24 -5.97
N THR A 151 -16.24 -11.28 -4.66
CA THR A 151 -16.29 -10.08 -3.80
C THR A 151 -15.20 -10.21 -2.75
N GLU A 152 -14.24 -9.29 -2.75
CA GLU A 152 -13.07 -9.36 -1.89
C GLU A 152 -12.82 -8.03 -1.17
N ASN A 153 -11.98 -8.08 -0.15
CA ASN A 153 -11.52 -6.89 0.54
C ASN A 153 -10.73 -5.97 -0.42
N ILE A 154 -10.97 -4.65 -0.37
CA ILE A 154 -10.28 -3.67 -1.23
C ILE A 154 -8.77 -3.76 -1.08
N ASN A 155 -8.26 -4.00 0.14
CA ASN A 155 -6.83 -4.14 0.35
C ASN A 155 -6.27 -5.31 -0.47
N PHE A 156 -6.98 -6.45 -0.53
CA PHE A 156 -6.55 -7.61 -1.31
C PHE A 156 -6.49 -7.29 -2.82
N ILE A 157 -7.49 -6.59 -3.34
CA ILE A 157 -7.53 -6.21 -4.77
C ILE A 157 -6.41 -5.21 -5.08
N CYS A 158 -6.21 -4.21 -4.22
CA CYS A 158 -5.10 -3.27 -4.35
C CYS A 158 -3.74 -3.97 -4.29
N ASP A 159 -3.59 -5.03 -3.49
CA ASP A 159 -2.35 -5.81 -3.40
C ASP A 159 -2.01 -6.48 -4.71
N ILE A 160 -3.00 -7.08 -5.37
CA ILE A 160 -2.81 -7.70 -6.69
C ILE A 160 -2.35 -6.65 -7.71
N ILE A 161 -3.01 -5.49 -7.74
CA ILE A 161 -2.67 -4.40 -8.67
C ILE A 161 -1.25 -3.90 -8.41
N CYS A 162 -0.93 -3.59 -7.15
CA CYS A 162 0.39 -3.14 -6.74
C CYS A 162 1.49 -4.16 -7.05
N GLN A 163 1.22 -5.46 -6.85
CA GLN A 163 2.19 -6.52 -7.12
C GLN A 163 2.52 -6.64 -8.61
N LYS A 164 1.51 -6.58 -9.49
CA LYS A 164 1.73 -6.63 -10.95
C LYS A 164 2.45 -5.38 -11.46
N LEU A 165 2.02 -4.21 -11.00
CA LEU A 165 2.70 -2.95 -11.33
C LEU A 165 4.13 -2.91 -10.83
N TYR A 166 4.38 -3.39 -9.60
CA TYR A 166 5.72 -3.54 -9.06
C TYR A 166 6.58 -4.39 -9.99
N GLY A 167 6.08 -5.54 -10.45
CA GLY A 167 6.81 -6.42 -11.37
C GLY A 167 7.24 -5.72 -12.66
N LYS A 168 6.31 -5.01 -13.34
CA LYS A 168 6.62 -4.26 -14.57
C LYS A 168 7.62 -3.13 -14.31
N CYS A 169 7.36 -2.28 -13.31
CA CYS A 169 8.21 -1.14 -12.99
C CYS A 169 9.60 -1.56 -12.46
N SER A 170 9.68 -2.67 -11.72
CA SER A 170 10.97 -3.20 -11.24
C SER A 170 11.82 -3.73 -12.39
N ASN A 171 11.23 -4.39 -13.38
CA ASN A 171 11.96 -4.89 -14.54
C ASN A 171 12.56 -3.75 -15.35
N ILE A 172 11.77 -2.71 -15.64
CA ILE A 172 12.25 -1.49 -16.32
C ILE A 172 13.41 -0.86 -15.54
N ASN A 173 13.27 -0.73 -14.21
CA ASN A 173 14.33 -0.15 -13.40
C ASN A 173 15.61 -0.99 -13.41
N ILE A 174 15.51 -2.33 -13.36
CA ILE A 174 16.65 -3.25 -13.45
C ILE A 174 17.35 -3.11 -14.80
N GLU A 175 16.61 -3.07 -15.91
CA GLU A 175 17.18 -2.92 -17.25
C GLU A 175 17.92 -1.59 -17.41
N LEU A 176 17.33 -0.49 -16.93
CA LEU A 176 17.99 0.83 -16.94
C LEU A 176 19.26 0.83 -16.07
N SER A 177 19.23 0.20 -14.88
CA SER A 177 20.41 0.07 -14.04
C SER A 177 21.52 -0.72 -14.72
N LYS A 178 21.20 -1.79 -15.46
CA LYS A 178 22.18 -2.57 -16.22
C LYS A 178 22.85 -1.75 -17.31
N ILE A 179 22.05 -1.02 -18.10
CA ILE A 179 22.56 -0.13 -19.17
C ILE A 179 23.53 0.91 -18.61
N LEU A 180 23.24 1.46 -17.43
CA LEU A 180 24.11 2.43 -16.77
C LEU A 180 25.43 1.80 -16.29
N THR A 181 25.40 0.56 -15.80
CA THR A 181 26.62 -0.16 -15.35
C THR A 181 27.47 -0.70 -16.49
N GLU A 182 26.86 -1.12 -17.60
CA GLU A 182 27.57 -1.76 -18.72
C GLU A 182 28.32 -0.76 -19.62
N ASN A 183 27.89 0.50 -19.65
CA ASN A 183 28.47 1.52 -20.52
C ASN A 183 29.62 2.31 -19.89
N ASP A 184 30.09 1.93 -18.69
CA ASP A 184 31.19 2.60 -17.94
C ASP A 184 31.04 4.14 -17.89
N VAL A 185 29.79 4.60 -17.92
CA VAL A 185 29.45 6.02 -18.05
C VAL A 185 29.64 6.67 -16.69
N ILE A 186 30.39 7.76 -16.66
CA ILE A 186 30.41 8.67 -15.51
C ILE A 186 28.96 9.15 -15.30
N ILE A 187 28.29 8.60 -14.29
CA ILE A 187 26.90 8.93 -13.98
C ILE A 187 26.86 10.37 -13.49
N SER A 188 26.20 11.25 -14.26
CA SER A 188 25.94 12.62 -13.84
C SER A 188 25.02 12.66 -12.61
N ASP A 189 25.11 13.73 -11.80
CA ASP A 189 24.22 13.94 -10.66
C ASP A 189 22.73 13.91 -11.06
N ILE A 190 22.40 14.33 -12.28
CA ILE A 190 21.04 14.28 -12.83
C ILE A 190 20.57 12.83 -12.99
N GLU A 191 21.42 11.96 -13.55
CA GLU A 191 21.09 10.54 -13.73
C GLU A 191 21.06 9.78 -12.41
N LEU A 192 21.89 10.18 -11.44
CA LEU A 192 21.82 9.66 -10.08
C LEU A 192 20.47 9.99 -9.43
N ASN A 193 20.04 11.26 -9.51
CA ASN A 193 18.75 11.70 -8.98
C ASN A 193 17.57 10.97 -9.64
N LYS A 194 17.60 10.80 -10.96
CA LYS A 194 16.60 10.01 -11.68
C LYS A 194 16.56 8.56 -11.20
N SER A 195 17.73 7.95 -10.99
CA SER A 195 17.83 6.58 -10.46
C SER A 195 17.24 6.45 -9.06
N GLU A 196 17.52 7.41 -8.18
CA GLU A 196 16.91 7.46 -6.85
C GLU A 196 15.39 7.62 -6.91
N ASN A 197 14.89 8.49 -7.79
CA ASN A 197 13.46 8.70 -7.98
C ASN A 197 12.77 7.42 -8.48
N ARG A 198 13.36 6.75 -9.48
CA ARG A 198 12.85 5.47 -9.98
C ARG A 198 12.77 4.43 -8.86
N TYR A 199 13.84 4.29 -8.07
CA TYR A 199 13.85 3.38 -6.92
C TYR A 199 12.76 3.71 -5.89
N LYS A 200 12.64 4.98 -5.48
CA LYS A 200 11.63 5.43 -4.50
C LYS A 200 10.21 5.17 -5.00
N ASN A 201 9.92 5.45 -6.28
CA ASN A 201 8.62 5.21 -6.90
C ASN A 201 8.30 3.70 -7.01
N VAL A 202 9.26 2.89 -7.43
CA VAL A 202 9.10 1.42 -7.50
C VAL A 202 8.83 0.83 -6.13
N MET A 203 9.61 1.24 -5.11
CA MET A 203 9.45 0.71 -3.74
C MET A 203 8.13 1.13 -3.10
N ALA A 204 7.55 2.24 -3.54
CA ALA A 204 6.24 2.66 -3.05
C ALA A 204 5.09 1.72 -3.40
N LEU A 205 5.22 0.97 -4.50
CA LEU A 205 4.26 -0.07 -4.88
C LEU A 205 4.34 -1.31 -3.95
N ARG A 206 5.46 -1.49 -3.24
CA ARG A 206 5.71 -2.68 -2.41
C ARG A 206 5.58 -2.41 -0.91
N GLU A 207 5.99 -1.24 -0.44
CA GLU A 207 6.09 -0.97 1.00
C GLU A 207 4.74 -0.58 1.64
N LEU A 208 4.46 -1.20 2.79
CA LEU A 208 3.23 -0.97 3.57
C LEU A 208 3.00 0.51 3.93
N LYS A 209 4.07 1.29 4.13
CA LYS A 209 3.98 2.69 4.56
C LYS A 209 3.33 3.60 3.51
N TYR A 210 3.45 3.27 2.22
CA TYR A 210 2.82 4.02 1.12
C TYR A 210 1.47 3.45 0.69
N LYS A 211 1.16 2.24 1.15
CA LYS A 211 0.00 1.47 0.74
C LYS A 211 -1.33 2.12 1.14
N ARG A 212 -1.42 2.69 2.34
CA ARG A 212 -2.66 3.33 2.83
C ARG A 212 -3.08 4.55 1.99
N PRO A 213 -2.20 5.53 1.70
CA PRO A 213 -2.56 6.62 0.79
C PRO A 213 -2.83 6.12 -0.63
N LEU A 214 -2.08 5.12 -1.12
CA LEU A 214 -2.33 4.47 -2.40
C LEU A 214 -3.74 3.87 -2.50
N ILE A 215 -4.13 3.03 -1.56
CA ILE A 215 -5.45 2.40 -1.53
C ILE A 215 -6.55 3.45 -1.58
N LYS A 216 -6.43 4.54 -0.82
CA LYS A 216 -7.44 5.61 -0.79
C LYS A 216 -7.66 6.22 -2.19
N GLU A 217 -6.58 6.55 -2.89
CA GLU A 217 -6.65 7.14 -4.23
C GLU A 217 -7.09 6.12 -5.28
N ILE A 218 -6.55 4.90 -5.26
CA ILE A 218 -6.92 3.82 -6.20
C ILE A 218 -8.40 3.43 -6.04
N THR A 219 -8.92 3.40 -4.81
CA THR A 219 -10.34 3.08 -4.56
C THR A 219 -11.27 4.10 -5.24
N SER A 220 -10.84 5.34 -5.42
CA SER A 220 -11.63 6.35 -6.17
C SER A 220 -11.69 6.06 -7.67
N MET A 221 -10.80 5.20 -8.17
CA MET A 221 -10.80 4.72 -9.57
C MET A 221 -11.74 3.52 -9.76
N PHE A 222 -12.18 2.87 -8.67
CA PHE A 222 -13.18 1.81 -8.72
C PHE A 222 -14.58 2.43 -8.85
N GLN A 223 -15.46 1.80 -9.62
CA GLN A 223 -16.83 2.30 -9.86
C GLN A 223 -17.85 1.78 -8.87
#